data_AF-A0AAE9A4Q2-F1
#
_entry.id   AF-A0AAE9A4Q2-F1
#
_cell.length_a   1.000
_cell.length_b   1.000
_cell.length_c   1.000
_cell.angle_alpha   90.00
_cell.angle_beta   90.00
_cell.angle_gamma   90.00
#
_symmetry.space_group_name_H-M   'P 1'
#
loop_
_entity.id
_entity.type
_entity.pdbx_description
1 polymer ?
#
loop_
_entity_poly.entity_id
_entity_poly.type
_entity_poly.pdbx_seq_one_letter_code
_entity_poly.pdbx_strand_id
1 'polypeptide(L)'
;MKTLIILLSLLSVSLAQLGLLLPAGTTNFELPIHASDAKAFTRKLSNGQMQTWNLEGPNKGTWVDAKGKKVPSSNFVIVAPATLKIKKVTKGDAGFYDYVSKLAPVKFDLPPGVHVDPGVPSGVELTVN
;
A
#
# COMPACT_ATOMS: atom_id res chain seq x y z
N MET A 1 38.66 17.56 34.17
CA MET A 1 37.79 16.35 34.12
C MET A 1 36.45 16.81 33.57
N LYS A 2 36.14 16.50 32.30
CA LYS A 2 35.16 15.45 31.90
C LYS A 2 33.85 15.65 32.69
N THR A 3 32.75 16.10 32.09
CA THR A 3 31.87 15.18 31.33
C THR A 3 30.98 15.95 30.37
N LEU A 4 31.06 15.53 29.11
CA LEU A 4 30.24 15.92 27.96
C LEU A 4 28.83 15.31 28.13
N ILE A 5 27.79 16.11 28.26
CA ILE A 5 26.40 15.62 28.18
C ILE A 5 26.08 15.47 26.70
N ILE A 6 26.25 14.25 26.19
CA ILE A 6 25.83 13.88 24.83
C ILE A 6 24.30 13.80 24.85
N LEU A 7 23.67 14.83 24.27
CA LEU A 7 22.25 14.82 23.93
C LEU A 7 22.05 13.76 22.85
N LEU A 8 21.68 12.55 23.26
CA LEU A 8 21.38 11.44 22.37
C LEU A 8 20.06 11.76 21.65
N SER A 9 20.17 12.50 20.54
CA SER A 9 19.06 12.72 19.62
C SER A 9 18.55 11.36 19.17
N LEU A 10 17.34 11.02 19.59
CA LEU A 10 16.56 9.90 19.11
C LEU A 10 16.46 10.02 17.58
N LEU A 11 17.35 9.34 16.87
CA LEU A 11 17.11 8.95 15.49
C LEU A 11 15.94 7.95 15.54
N SER A 12 14.72 8.48 15.53
CA SER A 12 13.57 7.74 15.07
C SER A 12 13.86 7.41 13.60
N VAL A 13 14.41 6.22 13.37
CA VAL A 13 14.47 5.60 12.06
C VAL A 13 13.01 5.40 11.65
N SER A 14 12.46 6.37 10.92
CA SER A 14 11.22 6.18 10.20
C SER A 14 11.45 4.99 9.27
N LEU A 15 10.70 3.89 9.48
CA LEU A 15 10.64 2.81 8.50
C LEU A 15 10.43 3.47 7.13
N ALA A 16 11.40 3.32 6.24
CA ALA A 16 11.30 3.82 4.88
C ALA A 16 10.15 3.06 4.20
N GLN A 17 8.98 3.68 4.17
CA GLN A 17 7.95 3.32 3.21
C GLN A 17 8.58 3.51 1.84
N LEU A 18 8.51 2.49 0.97
CA LEU A 18 8.92 2.63 -0.42
C LEU A 18 8.02 3.69 -1.06
N GLY A 19 8.51 4.93 -1.11
CA GLY A 19 7.86 6.05 -1.75
C GLY A 19 8.24 6.10 -3.22
N LEU A 20 7.24 6.09 -4.09
CA LEU A 20 7.38 6.31 -5.52
C LEU A 20 6.95 7.73 -5.83
N LEU A 21 7.82 8.50 -6.48
CA LEU A 21 7.51 9.82 -6.99
C LEU A 21 7.33 9.76 -8.51
N LEU A 22 6.13 10.08 -9.00
CA LEU A 22 5.81 10.07 -10.43
C LEU A 22 5.21 11.40 -10.91
N PRO A 23 5.51 11.86 -12.13
CA PRO A 23 4.83 13.00 -12.72
C PRO A 23 3.38 12.68 -13.06
N ALA A 24 2.51 13.67 -12.84
CA ALA A 24 1.15 13.62 -13.34
C ALA A 24 1.15 13.37 -14.86
N GLY A 25 0.32 12.44 -15.31
CA GLY A 25 0.22 12.05 -16.72
C GLY A 25 1.06 10.85 -17.11
N THR A 26 1.89 10.29 -16.21
CA THR A 26 2.58 9.00 -16.44
C THR A 26 1.58 7.93 -16.87
N THR A 27 1.82 7.26 -18.00
CA THR A 27 0.90 6.28 -18.56
C THR A 27 1.32 4.84 -18.25
N ASN A 28 0.34 3.95 -18.17
CA ASN A 28 0.52 2.50 -17.98
C ASN A 28 1.42 2.13 -16.78
N PHE A 29 1.27 2.85 -15.67
CA PHE A 29 2.08 2.63 -14.48
C PHE A 29 1.56 1.42 -13.69
N GLU A 30 2.40 0.40 -13.52
CA GLU A 30 2.09 -0.78 -12.71
C GLU A 30 2.60 -0.57 -11.29
N LEU A 31 1.70 -0.72 -10.31
CA LEU A 31 2.09 -0.63 -8.91
C LEU A 31 3.06 -1.80 -8.59
N PRO A 32 4.18 -1.57 -7.87
CA PRO A 32 5.08 -2.65 -7.48
C PRO A 32 4.52 -3.42 -6.27
N ILE A 33 3.25 -3.79 -6.33
CA ILE A 33 2.57 -4.67 -5.39
C ILE A 33 2.39 -5.99 -6.12
N HIS A 34 3.13 -7.01 -5.72
CA HIS A 34 3.06 -8.35 -6.31
C HIS A 34 2.34 -9.30 -5.35
N ALA A 35 1.00 -9.21 -5.34
CA ALA A 35 0.16 -9.99 -4.46
C ALA A 35 -0.50 -11.18 -5.19
N SER A 36 0.22 -12.31 -5.29
CA SER A 36 -0.26 -13.52 -5.98
C SER A 36 -1.52 -14.13 -5.35
N ASP A 37 -1.78 -13.81 -4.09
CA ASP A 37 -2.90 -14.30 -3.29
C ASP A 37 -3.88 -13.17 -2.89
N ALA A 38 -3.87 -12.03 -3.58
CA ALA A 38 -4.76 -10.91 -3.26
C ALA A 38 -6.24 -11.31 -3.35
N LYS A 39 -6.99 -10.94 -2.30
CA LYS A 39 -8.46 -10.88 -2.29
C LYS A 39 -8.94 -9.53 -2.82
N ALA A 40 -8.24 -8.46 -2.48
CA ALA A 40 -8.53 -7.09 -2.87
C ALA A 40 -7.26 -6.24 -2.82
N PHE A 41 -7.25 -5.14 -3.57
CA PHE A 41 -6.30 -4.05 -3.36
C PHE A 41 -6.96 -2.97 -2.52
N THR A 42 -6.17 -2.27 -1.70
CA THR A 42 -6.64 -1.16 -0.88
C THR A 42 -5.81 0.07 -1.20
N ARG A 43 -6.42 1.24 -0.98
CA ARG A 43 -5.66 2.49 -0.96
C ARG A 43 -6.18 3.46 0.08
N LYS A 44 -5.25 4.20 0.68
CA LYS A 44 -5.51 5.40 1.47
C LYS A 44 -5.06 6.60 0.65
N LEU A 45 -6.01 7.35 0.12
CA LEU A 45 -5.71 8.56 -0.64
C LEU A 45 -5.13 9.65 0.27
N SER A 46 -4.43 10.61 -0.32
CA SER A 46 -3.85 11.76 0.39
C SER A 46 -4.86 12.57 1.19
N ASN A 47 -6.13 12.59 0.78
CA ASN A 47 -7.24 13.22 1.50
C ASN A 47 -7.80 12.36 2.66
N GLY A 48 -7.16 11.23 2.99
CA GLY A 48 -7.54 10.31 4.05
C GLY A 48 -8.63 9.29 3.69
N GLN A 49 -9.21 9.36 2.47
CA GLN A 49 -10.24 8.41 2.06
C GLN A 49 -9.65 7.02 1.83
N MET A 50 -10.30 6.02 2.44
CA MET A 50 -10.00 4.61 2.23
C MET A 50 -10.88 4.05 1.12
N GLN A 51 -10.28 3.32 0.19
CA GLN A 51 -10.97 2.65 -0.89
C GLN A 51 -10.47 1.22 -1.06
N THR A 52 -11.37 0.32 -1.50
CA THR A 52 -11.07 -1.09 -1.75
C THR A 52 -11.45 -1.48 -3.17
N TRP A 53 -10.53 -2.15 -3.87
CA TRP A 53 -10.75 -2.73 -5.19
C TRP A 53 -10.90 -4.23 -5.04
N ASN A 54 -12.12 -4.73 -5.16
CA ASN A 54 -12.39 -6.15 -4.98
C ASN A 54 -12.00 -6.93 -6.24
N LEU A 55 -11.37 -8.09 -6.07
CA LEU A 55 -11.05 -9.01 -7.17
C LEU A 55 -12.15 -10.04 -7.44
N GLU A 56 -13.13 -10.12 -6.51
CA GLU A 56 -14.25 -11.06 -6.53
C GLU A 56 -15.55 -10.36 -6.06
N GLY A 57 -16.70 -10.97 -6.34
CA GLY A 57 -18.00 -10.51 -5.88
C GLY A 57 -18.64 -9.37 -6.69
N PRO A 58 -19.74 -8.77 -6.20
CA PRO A 58 -20.58 -7.82 -6.95
C PRO A 58 -19.90 -6.49 -7.35
N ASN A 59 -18.82 -6.13 -6.64
CA ASN A 59 -18.01 -4.93 -6.89
C ASN A 59 -16.65 -5.26 -7.51
N LYS A 60 -16.52 -6.45 -8.13
CA LYS A 60 -15.28 -6.87 -8.80
C LYS A 60 -14.84 -5.82 -9.82
N GLY A 61 -13.55 -5.47 -9.77
CA GLY A 61 -12.96 -4.55 -10.74
C GLY A 61 -13.38 -3.09 -10.56
N THR A 62 -13.86 -2.70 -9.38
CA THR A 62 -14.28 -1.33 -9.08
C THR A 62 -13.81 -0.93 -7.67
N TRP A 63 -13.30 0.29 -7.53
CA TRP A 63 -13.08 0.93 -6.25
C TRP A 63 -14.40 1.16 -5.53
N VAL A 64 -14.47 0.79 -4.26
CA VAL A 64 -15.55 1.17 -3.35
C VAL A 64 -14.99 1.95 -2.17
N ASP A 65 -15.74 2.93 -1.70
CA ASP A 65 -15.38 3.67 -0.49
C ASP A 65 -15.68 2.84 0.79
N ALA A 66 -15.37 3.40 1.94
CA ALA A 66 -15.63 2.77 3.25
C ALA A 66 -17.12 2.47 3.52
N LYS A 67 -18.05 3.08 2.77
CA LYS A 67 -19.51 2.84 2.86
C LYS A 67 -19.99 1.84 1.80
N GLY A 68 -19.09 1.28 0.99
CA GLY A 68 -19.40 0.36 -0.09
C GLY A 68 -19.92 1.02 -1.36
N LYS A 69 -19.88 2.37 -1.46
CA LYS A 69 -20.31 3.08 -2.66
C LYS A 69 -19.24 3.02 -3.73
N LYS A 70 -19.64 2.73 -4.97
CA LYS A 70 -18.75 2.69 -6.13
C LYS A 70 -18.11 4.07 -6.39
N VAL A 71 -16.81 4.03 -6.68
CA VAL A 71 -15.98 5.17 -7.05
C VAL A 71 -15.55 5.02 -8.51
N PRO A 72 -15.43 6.12 -9.28
CA PRO A 72 -14.90 6.07 -10.64
C PRO A 72 -13.57 5.31 -10.73
N SER A 73 -13.55 4.29 -11.61
CA SER A 73 -12.51 3.25 -11.62
C SER A 73 -11.93 2.97 -13.01
N SER A 74 -12.41 3.65 -14.05
CA SER A 74 -12.04 3.42 -15.44
C SER A 74 -10.54 3.62 -15.72
N ASN A 75 -9.84 4.37 -14.87
CA ASN A 75 -8.40 4.61 -14.95
C ASN A 75 -7.55 3.43 -14.46
N PHE A 76 -8.16 2.37 -13.92
CA PHE A 76 -7.46 1.24 -13.32
C PHE A 76 -7.78 -0.06 -14.05
N VAL A 77 -6.82 -0.98 -14.08
CA VAL A 77 -7.00 -2.32 -14.63
C VAL A 77 -6.08 -3.30 -13.90
N ILE A 78 -6.53 -4.54 -13.73
CA ILE A 78 -5.69 -5.59 -13.18
C ILE A 78 -4.73 -6.09 -14.26
N VAL A 79 -3.46 -6.22 -13.89
CA VAL A 79 -2.45 -6.91 -14.68
C VAL A 79 -2.16 -8.23 -13.98
N ALA A 80 -2.59 -9.32 -14.61
CA ALA A 80 -2.35 -10.65 -14.09
C ALA A 80 -0.83 -10.93 -14.04
N PRO A 81 -0.34 -11.67 -13.03
CA PRO A 81 -1.12 -12.40 -12.04
C PRO A 81 -1.48 -11.61 -10.78
N ALA A 82 -0.89 -10.43 -10.53
CA ALA A 82 -0.73 -9.99 -9.15
C ALA A 82 -0.71 -8.47 -8.89
N THR A 83 -0.95 -7.61 -9.89
CA THR A 83 -0.85 -6.15 -9.68
C THR A 83 -2.01 -5.35 -10.30
N LEU A 84 -2.10 -4.08 -9.88
CA LEU A 84 -3.01 -3.07 -10.39
C LEU A 84 -2.22 -2.03 -11.20
N LYS A 85 -2.69 -1.76 -12.41
CA LYS A 85 -2.14 -0.74 -13.31
C LYS A 85 -3.00 0.50 -13.32
N ILE A 86 -2.36 1.66 -13.25
CA ILE A 86 -2.94 2.97 -13.47
C ILE A 86 -2.69 3.35 -14.94
N LYS A 87 -3.76 3.51 -15.71
CA LYS A 87 -3.67 3.82 -17.15
C LYS A 87 -3.02 5.18 -17.38
N LYS A 88 -3.39 6.19 -16.59
CA LYS A 88 -2.78 7.52 -16.59
C LYS A 88 -2.81 8.11 -15.18
N VAL A 89 -1.65 8.32 -14.57
CA VAL A 89 -1.51 8.82 -13.20
C VAL A 89 -2.03 10.26 -13.10
N THR A 90 -2.83 10.55 -12.08
CA THR A 90 -3.31 11.89 -11.74
C THR A 90 -2.98 12.25 -10.29
N LYS A 91 -3.05 13.53 -9.92
CA LYS A 91 -2.84 13.95 -8.53
C LYS A 91 -3.82 13.31 -7.54
N GLY A 92 -5.02 12.95 -8.01
CA GLY A 92 -6.02 12.24 -7.21
C GLY A 92 -5.69 10.78 -6.94
N ASP A 93 -4.70 10.21 -7.63
CA ASP A 93 -4.23 8.85 -7.42
C ASP A 93 -3.12 8.77 -6.36
N ALA A 94 -2.63 9.90 -5.85
CA ALA A 94 -1.64 9.93 -4.78
C ALA A 94 -2.20 9.33 -3.48
N GLY A 95 -1.40 8.49 -2.84
CA GLY A 95 -1.79 7.78 -1.63
C GLY A 95 -0.98 6.53 -1.38
N PHE A 96 -1.30 5.85 -0.28
CA PHE A 96 -0.70 4.57 0.08
C PHE A 96 -1.54 3.43 -0.51
N TYR A 97 -0.92 2.54 -1.28
CA TYR A 97 -1.55 1.38 -1.90
C TYR A 97 -1.06 0.11 -1.21
N ASP A 98 -1.97 -0.84 -0.98
CA ASP A 98 -1.67 -2.12 -0.36
C ASP A 98 -2.64 -3.20 -0.87
N TYR A 99 -2.60 -4.39 -0.29
CA TYR A 99 -3.52 -5.46 -0.60
C TYR A 99 -3.99 -6.21 0.64
N VAL A 100 -5.11 -6.92 0.49
CA VAL A 100 -5.61 -7.89 1.47
C VAL A 100 -5.41 -9.27 0.89
N SER A 101 -4.62 -10.11 1.57
CA SER A 101 -4.41 -11.51 1.19
C SER A 101 -5.68 -12.35 1.40
N LYS A 102 -5.86 -13.40 0.57
CA LYS A 102 -6.83 -14.48 0.80
C LYS A 102 -6.38 -15.44 1.90
N LEU A 103 -5.08 -15.52 2.16
CA LEU A 103 -4.49 -16.38 3.18
C LEU A 103 -4.64 -15.70 4.54
N ALA A 104 -5.18 -16.43 5.51
CA ALA A 104 -5.13 -15.99 6.89
C ALA A 104 -3.67 -16.02 7.36
N PRO A 105 -3.22 -15.06 8.20
CA PRO A 105 -1.93 -15.16 8.85
C PRO A 105 -1.89 -16.47 9.63
N VAL A 106 -0.90 -17.31 9.33
CA VAL A 106 -0.67 -18.53 10.12
C VAL A 106 -0.26 -18.07 11.51
N LYS A 107 -1.03 -18.42 12.52
CA LYS A 107 -0.60 -18.27 13.92
C LYS A 107 0.39 -19.39 14.21
N PHE A 108 1.60 -19.03 14.56
CA PHE A 108 2.61 -19.97 15.04
C PHE A 108 3.16 -19.46 16.36
N ASP A 109 3.37 -20.40 17.29
CA ASP A 109 4.03 -20.10 18.55
C ASP A 109 5.54 -19.96 18.28
N LEU A 110 6.09 -18.83 18.68
CA LEU A 110 7.52 -18.60 18.60
C LEU A 110 8.22 -19.42 19.70
N PRO A 111 9.34 -20.07 19.40
CA PRO A 111 10.19 -20.64 20.44
C PRO A 111 10.56 -19.58 21.49
N PRO A 112 10.78 -19.95 22.75
CA PRO A 112 11.20 -19.00 23.79
C PRO A 112 12.42 -18.20 23.35
N GLY A 113 12.33 -16.86 23.45
CA GLY A 113 13.42 -15.94 23.09
C GLY A 113 13.49 -15.54 21.61
N VAL A 114 12.57 -15.99 20.75
CA VAL A 114 12.50 -15.57 19.34
C VAL A 114 11.51 -14.42 19.18
N HIS A 115 11.93 -13.35 18.49
CA HIS A 115 11.08 -12.26 18.04
C HIS A 115 10.88 -12.35 16.52
N VAL A 116 9.68 -11.98 16.05
CA VAL A 116 9.45 -11.73 14.62
C VAL A 116 9.69 -10.25 14.39
N ASP A 117 10.74 -9.93 13.64
CA ASP A 117 10.98 -8.57 13.19
C ASP A 117 9.72 -8.05 12.46
N PRO A 118 9.34 -6.78 12.65
CA PRO A 118 8.23 -6.19 11.93
C PRO A 118 8.37 -6.46 10.44
N GLY A 119 7.38 -7.12 9.86
CA GLY A 119 7.36 -7.37 8.42
C GLY A 119 7.52 -6.05 7.66
N VAL A 120 8.29 -6.09 6.58
CA VAL A 120 8.40 -4.96 5.64
C VAL A 120 6.98 -4.57 5.23
N PRO A 121 6.59 -3.28 5.26
CA PRO A 121 5.26 -2.87 4.84
C PRO A 121 5.00 -3.41 3.42
N SER A 122 3.91 -4.15 3.24
CA SER A 122 3.52 -4.75 1.95
C SER A 122 3.07 -3.71 0.92
N GLY A 123 2.72 -2.51 1.39
CA GLY A 123 2.23 -1.42 0.57
C GLY A 123 3.31 -0.45 0.09
N VAL A 124 2.91 0.37 -0.88
CA VAL A 124 3.73 1.38 -1.54
C VAL A 124 3.07 2.75 -1.43
N GLU A 125 3.86 3.78 -1.11
CA GLU A 125 3.37 5.15 -1.16
C GLU A 125 3.58 5.73 -2.55
N LEU A 126 2.52 6.20 -3.19
CA LEU A 126 2.58 6.90 -4.47
C LEU A 126 2.40 8.40 -4.25
N THR A 127 3.45 9.16 -4.55
CA THR A 127 3.43 10.63 -4.63
C THR A 127 3.37 11.05 -6.10
N VAL A 128 2.56 12.06 -6.40
CA VAL A 128 2.39 12.58 -7.77
C VAL A 128 2.74 14.06 -7.82
N ASN A 129 3.75 14.45 -8.61
CA ASN A 129 4.16 15.85 -8.81
C ASN A 129 3.47 16.52 -10.02
#